data_AF-H6RHW7-F1
#
_entry.id   AF-H6RHW7-F1
#
_cell.length_a   1.000
_cell.length_b   1.000
_cell.length_c   1.000
_cell.angle_alpha   90.00
_cell.angle_beta   90.00
_cell.angle_gamma   90.00
#
_symmetry.space_group_name_H-M   'P 1'
#
loop_
_entity.id
_entity.type
_entity.pdbx_description
1 polymer ?
#
loop_
_entity_poly.entity_id
_entity_poly.type
_entity_poly.pdbx_seq_one_letter_code
_entity_poly.pdbx_strand_id
1 'polypeptide(L)'
;MGFILEIKNNKSREIKYVKNNGNANSSWMSRNMIWSGLVILSFMILHFIDFWIPEINTKYIVGDMSGMHNGEFRYYTELVEKFHNPLRVGAYCLAFVFLALHLLHGFNSAFQSIGANNKYTKGINSFSKLYAVGIPLGFIFIALFHHLKQNL
;
A
#
# COMPACT_ATOMS: atom_id res chain seq x y z
N MET A 1 -12.21 -3.04 11.53
CA MET A 1 -12.02 -3.96 12.67
C MET A 1 -10.64 -3.82 13.34
N GLY A 2 -9.52 -3.72 12.60
CA GLY A 2 -8.17 -3.65 13.20
C GLY A 2 -7.95 -2.53 14.21
N PHE A 3 -8.31 -1.28 13.88
CA PHE A 3 -8.18 -0.13 14.79
C PHE A 3 -9.01 -0.29 16.09
N ILE A 4 -10.22 -0.84 15.97
CA ILE A 4 -11.12 -1.04 17.11
C ILE A 4 -10.56 -2.11 18.04
N LEU A 5 -9.98 -3.18 17.48
CA LEU A 5 -9.34 -4.23 18.27
C LEU A 5 -8.09 -3.73 18.96
N GLU A 6 -7.22 -2.96 18.28
CA GLU A 6 -6.03 -2.36 18.89
C GLU A 6 -6.41 -1.43 20.06
N ILE A 7 -7.41 -0.57 19.86
CA ILE A 7 -7.90 0.34 20.90
C ILE A 7 -8.53 -0.44 22.06
N LYS A 8 -9.33 -1.47 21.78
CA LYS A 8 -9.91 -2.34 22.82
C LYS A 8 -8.83 -3.07 23.59
N ASN A 9 -7.83 -3.65 22.91
CA ASN A 9 -6.75 -4.41 23.51
C ASN A 9 -5.80 -3.53 24.33
N ASN A 10 -5.66 -2.25 23.96
CA ASN A 10 -4.94 -1.27 24.75
C ASN A 10 -5.75 -0.78 25.95
N LYS A 11 -7.06 -0.58 25.79
CA LYS A 11 -7.98 -0.18 26.89
C LYS A 11 -8.25 -1.28 27.91
N SER A 12 -8.17 -2.55 27.51
CA SER A 12 -8.37 -3.70 28.41
C SER A 12 -7.15 -3.99 29.30
N ARG A 13 -6.06 -3.22 29.17
CA ARG A 13 -4.86 -3.36 30.01
C ARG A 13 -4.88 -2.36 31.17
N GLU A 14 -5.28 -2.82 32.36
CA GLU A 14 -5.22 -2.02 33.60
C GLU A 14 -3.80 -1.89 34.18
N ILE A 15 -2.91 -2.89 33.98
CA ILE A 15 -1.53 -2.89 34.48
C ILE A 15 -0.55 -3.15 33.34
N LYS A 16 0.44 -2.27 33.15
CA LYS A 16 1.51 -2.47 32.16
C LYS A 16 2.43 -3.61 32.60
N TYR A 17 2.74 -4.51 31.68
CA TYR A 17 3.62 -5.65 31.93
C TYR A 17 5.01 -5.18 32.39
N VAL A 18 5.47 -5.70 33.53
CA VAL A 18 6.76 -5.38 34.14
C VAL A 18 7.95 -5.74 33.22
N LYS A 19 7.76 -6.73 32.34
CA LYS A 19 8.73 -7.11 31.30
C LYS A 19 7.97 -7.60 30.06
N ASN A 20 8.04 -6.84 28.97
CA ASN A 20 7.46 -7.26 27.68
C ASN A 20 8.58 -7.74 26.76
N ASN A 21 8.75 -9.05 26.62
CA ASN A 21 9.65 -9.60 25.62
C ASN A 21 8.95 -9.63 24.26
N GLY A 22 8.82 -8.45 23.64
CA GLY A 22 8.00 -8.27 22.44
C GLY A 22 8.38 -9.21 21.29
N ASN A 23 9.67 -9.57 21.17
CA ASN A 23 10.15 -10.47 20.13
C ASN A 23 9.75 -11.94 20.33
N ALA A 24 9.44 -12.34 21.57
CA ALA A 24 8.94 -13.68 21.87
C ALA A 24 7.42 -13.80 21.62
N ASN A 25 6.68 -12.69 21.68
CA ASN A 25 5.21 -12.70 21.66
C ASN A 25 4.61 -12.32 20.30
N SER A 26 5.27 -11.47 19.49
CA SER A 26 4.72 -11.05 18.19
C SER A 26 5.77 -10.54 17.23
N SER A 27 5.51 -10.73 15.93
CA SER A 27 6.40 -10.22 14.89
C SER A 27 6.40 -8.69 14.86
N TRP A 28 7.52 -8.09 14.45
CA TRP A 28 7.63 -6.64 14.31
C TRP A 28 6.55 -6.04 13.40
N MET A 29 6.20 -6.77 12.34
CA MET A 29 5.16 -6.41 11.38
C MET A 29 3.78 -6.32 12.05
N SER A 30 3.44 -7.31 12.90
CA SER A 30 2.18 -7.33 13.67
C SER A 30 2.07 -6.13 14.61
N ARG A 31 3.15 -5.79 15.32
CA ARG A 31 3.19 -4.65 16.26
C ARG A 31 3.03 -3.29 15.57
N ASN A 32 3.44 -3.19 14.30
CA ASN A 32 3.39 -1.95 13.52
C ASN A 32 2.27 -1.95 12.47
N MET A 33 1.27 -2.83 12.59
CA MET A 33 0.16 -2.91 11.64
C MET A 33 -0.67 -1.63 11.57
N ILE A 34 -0.84 -0.93 12.69
CA ILE A 34 -1.58 0.34 12.73
C ILE A 34 -0.82 1.45 12.00
N TRP A 35 0.50 1.53 12.19
CA TRP A 35 1.35 2.54 11.55
C TRP A 35 1.48 2.29 10.05
N SER A 36 1.73 1.05 9.63
CA SER A 36 1.73 0.70 8.21
C SER A 36 0.37 0.98 7.56
N GLY A 37 -0.74 0.69 8.25
CA GLY A 37 -2.09 1.02 7.79
C GLY A 37 -2.32 2.52 7.62
N LEU A 38 -1.83 3.36 8.55
CA LEU A 38 -1.93 4.82 8.44
C LEU A 38 -1.11 5.37 7.27
N VAL A 39 0.12 4.87 7.06
CA VAL A 39 0.94 5.26 5.91
C VAL A 39 0.24 4.93 4.60
N ILE A 40 -0.37 3.75 4.50
CA ILE A 40 -1.14 3.33 3.31
C ILE A 40 -2.37 4.22 3.11
N LEU A 41 -3.07 4.60 4.19
CA LEU A 41 -4.21 5.50 4.10
C LEU A 41 -3.79 6.88 3.58
N SER A 42 -2.70 7.44 4.10
CA SER A 42 -2.13 8.70 3.60
C SER A 42 -1.70 8.58 2.14
N PHE A 43 -1.08 7.47 1.77
CA PHE A 43 -0.72 7.17 0.38
C PHE A 43 -1.95 7.13 -0.53
N MET A 44 -3.05 6.51 -0.10
CA MET A 44 -4.28 6.42 -0.89
C MET A 44 -4.88 7.80 -1.17
N ILE A 45 -4.85 8.71 -0.19
CA ILE A 45 -5.29 10.11 -0.37
C ILE A 45 -4.42 10.80 -1.43
N LEU A 46 -3.10 10.69 -1.28
CA LEU A 46 -2.15 11.29 -2.21
C LEU A 46 -2.34 10.71 -3.63
N HIS A 47 -2.45 9.40 -3.75
CA HIS A 47 -2.70 8.69 -5.00
C HIS A 47 -4.00 9.15 -5.68
N PHE A 48 -5.06 9.39 -4.91
CA PHE A 48 -6.31 9.90 -5.46
C PHE A 48 -6.20 11.34 -5.96
N ILE A 49 -5.49 12.20 -5.25
CA ILE A 49 -5.26 13.58 -5.69
C ILE A 49 -4.41 13.61 -6.96
N ASP A 50 -3.40 12.75 -7.06
CA ASP A 50 -2.48 12.77 -8.20
C ASP A 50 -3.04 12.12 -9.46
N PHE A 51 -3.82 11.05 -9.33
CA PHE A 51 -4.31 10.29 -10.49
C PHE A 51 -5.83 10.23 -10.59
N TRP A 52 -6.54 9.93 -9.50
CA TRP A 52 -7.97 9.63 -9.57
C TRP A 52 -8.85 10.88 -9.78
N ILE A 53 -8.62 11.96 -9.04
CA ILE A 53 -9.42 13.20 -9.14
C ILE A 53 -9.26 13.86 -10.53
N PRO A 54 -8.04 14.06 -11.06
CA PRO A 54 -7.86 14.58 -12.42
C PRO A 54 -8.56 13.69 -13.45
N GLU A 55 -8.47 12.37 -13.29
CA GLU A 55 -9.07 11.40 -14.19
C GLU A 55 -10.59 11.44 -14.20
N ILE A 56 -11.22 11.51 -13.02
CA ILE A 56 -12.67 11.65 -12.90
C ILE A 56 -13.14 12.97 -13.51
N ASN A 57 -12.40 14.05 -13.30
CA ASN A 57 -12.72 15.35 -13.88
C ASN A 57 -12.72 15.26 -15.42
N THR A 58 -11.66 14.73 -16.02
CA THR A 58 -11.57 14.62 -17.48
C THR A 58 -12.65 13.70 -18.06
N LYS A 59 -12.84 12.51 -17.48
CA LYS A 59 -13.78 11.52 -18.05
C LYS A 59 -15.24 11.88 -17.85
N TYR A 60 -15.61 12.37 -16.66
CA TYR A 60 -17.02 12.47 -16.28
C TYR A 60 -17.52 13.91 -16.11
N ILE A 61 -16.63 14.89 -15.91
CA ILE A 61 -17.02 16.30 -15.80
C ILE A 61 -16.84 17.00 -17.14
N VAL A 62 -15.66 16.88 -17.76
CA VAL A 62 -15.38 17.41 -19.10
C VAL A 62 -16.00 16.52 -20.19
N GLY A 63 -16.20 15.23 -19.89
CA GLY A 63 -16.83 14.27 -20.81
C GLY A 63 -15.88 13.69 -21.86
N ASP A 64 -14.57 13.85 -21.67
CA ASP A 64 -13.56 13.32 -22.59
C ASP A 64 -13.11 11.92 -22.17
N MET A 65 -13.71 10.92 -22.83
CA MET A 65 -13.34 9.51 -22.66
C MET A 65 -12.36 9.01 -23.72
N SER A 66 -11.87 9.88 -24.61
CA SER A 66 -10.93 9.50 -25.67
C SER A 66 -9.55 9.10 -25.11
N GLY A 67 -9.21 9.61 -23.92
CA GLY A 67 -7.88 9.47 -23.33
C GLY A 67 -6.81 10.33 -24.02
N MET A 68 -7.23 11.24 -24.89
CA MET A 68 -6.38 12.15 -25.64
C MET A 68 -6.50 13.56 -25.09
N HIS A 69 -5.43 14.34 -25.20
CA HIS A 69 -5.48 15.79 -24.98
C HIS A 69 -4.84 16.45 -26.19
N ASN A 70 -5.61 17.27 -26.92
CA ASN A 70 -5.14 17.96 -28.14
C ASN A 70 -4.49 17.04 -29.19
N GLY A 71 -4.99 15.80 -29.35
CA GLY A 71 -4.47 14.85 -30.35
C GLY A 71 -3.38 13.90 -29.86
N GLU A 72 -2.88 14.07 -28.62
CA GLU A 72 -1.79 13.25 -28.05
C GLU A 72 -2.27 12.42 -26.84
N PHE A 73 -1.59 11.30 -26.58
CA PHE A 73 -1.89 10.47 -25.41
C PHE A 73 -1.49 11.18 -24.11
N ARG A 74 -2.49 11.46 -23.28
CA ARG A 74 -2.33 12.27 -22.06
C ARG A 74 -1.65 11.52 -20.91
N TYR A 75 -1.97 10.23 -20.76
CA TYR A 75 -1.62 9.45 -19.56
C TYR A 75 -0.13 9.34 -19.29
N TYR A 76 0.68 9.17 -20.34
CA TYR A 76 2.13 9.03 -20.17
C TYR A 76 2.76 10.33 -19.67
N THR A 77 2.41 11.46 -20.29
CA THR A 77 2.96 12.77 -19.94
C THR A 77 2.54 13.19 -18.53
N GLU A 78 1.26 13.03 -18.16
CA GLU A 78 0.79 13.32 -16.80
C GLU A 78 1.47 12.43 -15.76
N LEU A 79 1.66 11.15 -16.05
CA LEU A 79 2.34 10.22 -15.15
C LEU A 79 3.80 10.63 -14.92
N VAL A 80 4.53 10.92 -15.99
CA VAL A 80 5.94 11.32 -15.93
C VAL A 80 6.10 12.63 -15.16
N GLU A 81 5.24 13.62 -15.41
CA GLU A 81 5.24 14.91 -14.70
C GLU A 81 5.11 14.73 -13.18
N LYS A 82 4.25 13.80 -12.73
CA LYS A 82 4.06 13.51 -11.30
C LYS A 82 5.30 12.88 -10.65
N PHE A 83 6.09 12.13 -11.42
CA PHE A 83 7.33 11.48 -10.95
C PHE A 83 8.59 12.34 -11.11
N HIS A 84 8.47 13.59 -11.56
CA HIS A 84 9.61 14.51 -11.63
C HIS A 84 10.18 14.86 -10.24
N ASN A 85 9.31 15.06 -9.25
CA ASN A 85 9.74 15.44 -7.90
C ASN A 85 10.31 14.23 -7.13
N PRO A 86 11.62 14.22 -6.76
CA PRO A 86 12.26 13.09 -6.08
C PRO A 86 11.67 12.82 -4.69
N LEU A 87 11.14 13.85 -4.01
CA LEU A 87 10.46 13.66 -2.73
C LEU A 87 9.16 12.87 -2.88
N ARG A 88 8.41 13.11 -3.96
CA ARG A 88 7.19 12.34 -4.26
C ARG A 88 7.54 10.89 -4.57
N VAL A 89 8.53 10.66 -5.44
CA VAL A 89 8.99 9.30 -5.77
C VAL A 89 9.42 8.55 -4.51
N GLY A 90 10.24 9.19 -3.67
CA GLY A 90 10.67 8.63 -2.38
C GLY A 90 9.49 8.28 -1.46
N ALA A 91 8.49 9.17 -1.35
CA ALA A 91 7.28 8.91 -0.57
C ALA A 91 6.46 7.73 -1.12
N TYR A 92 6.31 7.63 -2.45
CA TYR A 92 5.65 6.49 -3.10
C TYR A 92 6.39 5.18 -2.82
N CYS A 93 7.72 5.16 -3.02
CA CYS A 93 8.53 3.98 -2.76
C CYS A 93 8.43 3.53 -1.29
N LEU A 94 8.51 4.47 -0.35
CA LEU A 94 8.37 4.17 1.07
C LEU A 94 6.97 3.62 1.39
N ALA A 95 5.92 4.22 0.84
CA ALA A 95 4.55 3.75 1.01
C ALA A 95 4.37 2.32 0.46
N PHE A 96 4.95 1.99 -0.69
CA PHE A 96 4.90 0.63 -1.25
C PHE A 96 5.66 -0.39 -0.40
N VAL A 97 6.75 -0.01 0.26
CA VAL A 97 7.43 -0.89 1.23
C VAL A 97 6.52 -1.18 2.41
N PHE A 98 5.88 -0.16 2.99
CA PHE A 98 4.92 -0.36 4.08
C PHE A 98 3.69 -1.15 3.63
N LEU A 99 3.22 -0.96 2.39
CA LEU A 99 2.15 -1.75 1.79
C LEU A 99 2.55 -3.23 1.68
N ALA A 100 3.76 -3.53 1.22
CA ALA A 100 4.25 -4.90 1.13
C ALA A 100 4.26 -5.59 2.50
N LEU A 101 4.77 -4.89 3.53
CA LEU A 101 4.78 -5.37 4.90
C LEU A 101 3.34 -5.56 5.44
N HIS A 102 2.44 -4.63 5.16
CA HIS A 102 1.05 -4.71 5.59
C HIS A 102 0.31 -5.89 4.94
N LEU A 103 0.51 -6.10 3.63
CA LEU A 103 -0.09 -7.23 2.90
C LEU A 103 0.49 -8.57 3.35
N LEU A 104 1.81 -8.65 3.59
CA LEU A 104 2.46 -9.87 4.08
C LEU A 104 1.82 -10.39 5.38
N HIS A 105 1.42 -9.49 6.27
CA HIS A 105 0.73 -9.85 7.51
C HIS A 105 -0.79 -9.99 7.35
N GLY A 106 -1.41 -9.01 6.70
CA GLY A 106 -2.86 -8.86 6.63
C GLY A 106 -3.51 -9.89 5.74
N PHE A 107 -2.89 -10.21 4.59
CA PHE A 107 -3.46 -11.12 3.61
C PHE A 107 -3.56 -12.54 4.18
N ASN A 108 -2.48 -13.08 4.75
CA ASN A 108 -2.50 -14.39 5.42
C ASN A 108 -3.50 -14.43 6.59
N SER A 109 -3.51 -13.41 7.45
CA SER A 109 -4.45 -13.32 8.57
C SER A 109 -5.91 -13.28 8.12
N ALA A 110 -6.20 -12.61 7.00
CA ALA A 110 -7.55 -12.55 6.43
C ALA A 110 -8.01 -13.93 5.92
N PHE A 111 -7.15 -14.69 5.24
CA PHE A 111 -7.47 -16.05 4.80
C PHE A 111 -7.67 -17.02 5.97
N GLN A 112 -6.92 -16.87 7.05
CA GLN A 112 -7.18 -17.62 8.28
C GLN A 112 -8.54 -17.24 8.89
N SER A 113 -8.89 -15.95 8.92
CA SER A 113 -10.14 -15.46 9.52
C SER A 113 -11.40 -15.94 8.78
N ILE A 114 -11.33 -16.13 7.46
CA ILE A 114 -12.44 -16.68 6.65
C ILE A 114 -12.48 -18.23 6.65
N GLY A 115 -11.57 -18.89 7.38
CA GLY A 115 -11.57 -20.35 7.52
C GLY A 115 -10.77 -21.11 6.47
N ALA A 116 -9.96 -20.46 5.65
CA ALA A 116 -9.05 -21.11 4.69
C ALA A 116 -7.79 -21.71 5.38
N ASN A 117 -7.97 -22.29 6.57
CA ASN A 117 -6.93 -22.90 7.40
C ASN A 117 -6.98 -24.44 7.33
N ASN A 118 -6.67 -25.01 6.16
CA ASN A 118 -6.71 -26.45 5.89
C ASN A 118 -5.51 -26.86 4.99
N LYS A 119 -5.56 -28.00 4.27
CA LYS A 119 -4.51 -28.49 3.37
C LYS A 119 -3.98 -27.43 2.37
N TYR A 120 -4.81 -26.46 1.98
CA TYR A 120 -4.46 -25.37 1.06
C TYR A 120 -3.66 -24.23 1.67
N THR A 121 -3.54 -24.16 3.01
CA THR A 121 -2.89 -23.04 3.71
C THR A 121 -1.43 -22.86 3.31
N LYS A 122 -0.69 -23.94 3.01
CA LYS A 122 0.68 -23.83 2.48
C LYS A 122 0.70 -23.10 1.12
N GLY A 123 -0.22 -23.44 0.21
CA GLY A 123 -0.33 -22.81 -1.10
C GLY A 123 -0.77 -21.34 -1.00
N ILE A 124 -1.80 -21.08 -0.19
CA ILE A 124 -2.30 -19.73 0.07
C ILE A 124 -1.20 -18.87 0.68
N ASN A 125 -0.42 -19.37 1.64
CA ASN A 125 0.67 -18.62 2.25
C ASN A 125 1.79 -18.27 1.26
N SER A 126 2.16 -19.21 0.38
CA SER A 126 3.16 -18.93 -0.67
C SER A 126 2.64 -17.89 -1.66
N PHE A 127 1.40 -18.04 -2.13
CA PHE A 127 0.76 -17.07 -3.02
C PHE A 127 0.64 -15.68 -2.36
N SER A 128 0.23 -15.65 -1.09
CA SER A 128 0.14 -14.44 -0.28
C SER A 128 1.45 -13.68 -0.23
N LYS A 129 2.56 -14.40 -0.01
CA LYS A 129 3.90 -13.81 0.03
C LYS A 129 4.33 -13.28 -1.33
N LEU A 130 4.10 -14.07 -2.39
CA LEU A 130 4.43 -13.66 -3.76
C LEU A 130 3.65 -12.40 -4.16
N TYR A 131 2.34 -12.37 -3.88
CA TYR A 131 1.49 -11.24 -4.18
C TYR A 131 1.90 -9.99 -3.38
N ALA A 132 2.10 -10.14 -2.07
CA ALA A 132 2.44 -9.04 -1.18
C ALA A 132 3.80 -8.39 -1.48
N VAL A 133 4.74 -9.13 -2.09
CA VAL A 133 6.06 -8.60 -2.46
C VAL A 133 6.13 -8.22 -3.94
N GLY A 134 5.60 -9.06 -4.82
CA GLY A 134 5.70 -8.88 -6.27
C GLY A 134 4.97 -7.63 -6.76
N ILE A 135 3.75 -7.37 -6.27
CA ILE A 135 2.97 -6.21 -6.70
C ILE A 135 3.65 -4.89 -6.27
N PRO A 136 4.01 -4.67 -4.99
CA PRO A 136 4.68 -3.43 -4.60
C PRO A 136 6.07 -3.26 -5.25
N LEU A 137 6.83 -4.34 -5.43
CA LEU A 137 8.12 -4.27 -6.14
C LEU A 137 7.94 -3.82 -7.59
N GLY A 138 6.92 -4.32 -8.29
CA GLY A 138 6.60 -3.89 -9.65
C GLY A 138 6.30 -2.39 -9.72
N PHE A 139 5.50 -1.88 -8.80
CA PHE A 139 5.20 -0.44 -8.75
C PHE A 139 6.40 0.42 -8.37
N ILE A 140 7.25 -0.02 -7.44
CA ILE A 140 8.51 0.66 -7.10
C ILE A 140 9.42 0.72 -8.34
N PHE A 141 9.56 -0.40 -9.05
CA PHE A 141 10.35 -0.44 -10.28
C PHE A 141 9.85 0.55 -11.32
N ILE A 142 8.53 0.62 -11.55
CA ILE A 142 7.93 1.57 -12.50
C ILE A 142 8.23 3.02 -12.08
N ALA A 143 8.05 3.36 -10.80
CA ALA A 143 8.31 4.71 -10.30
C ALA A 143 9.78 5.12 -10.47
N LEU A 144 10.72 4.23 -10.12
CA LEU A 144 12.15 4.49 -10.26
C LEU A 144 12.58 4.56 -11.72
N PHE A 145 12.07 3.68 -12.59
CA PHE A 145 12.39 3.67 -14.01
C PHE A 145 11.99 4.99 -14.69
N HIS A 146 10.78 5.48 -14.43
CA HIS A 146 10.32 6.74 -15.02
C HIS A 146 11.07 7.95 -14.46
N HIS A 147 11.36 7.96 -13.15
CA HIS A 147 12.16 9.03 -12.54
C HIS A 147 13.59 9.09 -13.09
N LEU A 148 14.26 7.96 -13.24
CA LEU A 148 15.64 7.91 -13.76
C LEU A 148 15.71 8.23 -15.26
N LYS A 149 14.77 7.72 -16.06
CA LYS A 149 14.74 7.98 -17.51
C LYS A 149 14.45 9.44 -17.85
N GLN A 150 13.69 10.15 -17.01
CA GLN A 150 13.38 11.56 -17.21
C GLN A 150 14.55 12.50 -16.84
N ASN A 151 15.42 12.09 -15.92
CA ASN A 151 16.57 12.87 -15.46
C ASN A 151 17.86 12.64 -16.28
N LEU A 152 17.80 11.78 -17.32
CA LEU A 152 18.85 11.50 -18.29
C LEU A 152 18.54 12.19 -19.62
#